data_AF-A0A954D7H5-F1
#
_entry.id   AF-A0A954D7H5-F1
#
_cell.length_a   1.000
_cell.length_b   1.000
_cell.length_c   1.000
_cell.angle_alpha   90.00
_cell.angle_beta   90.00
_cell.angle_gamma   90.00
#
_symmetry.space_group_name_H-M   'P 1'
#
loop_
_entity.id
_entity.type
_entity.pdbx_description
1 polymer ?
#
loop_
_entity_poly.entity_id
_entity_poly.type
_entity_poly.pdbx_seq_one_letter_code
_entity_poly.pdbx_strand_id
1 'polypeptide(L)'
;MLERWTDRLSRSLLPLFALVALPMIISGQPAGSDEIDSADLEFIRLVRDGEDSGRLQTAVTTLTNDEGQQVVLYSAVHIGDASYYRALQREFTTCDAVLYELIAQKGLRPEPGERARGLITIFQRFLQRALALEFQLDGIDYSVANFVHADMTPEQFARSQEKRGESLLTMMFRSYMAAFQRELSGNGSSMTPDALFRAFESKDRARALKLLLAGELSQIESLMAGFDGPDGESAIVTDRNKVCIGVLEDELAEKGRRRIGIFYGGAHMPDMIARVKALGFEVRHHRFLTAWDCRSPEDRKREREKKEENL
;
A
#
# COMPACT_ATOMS: atom_id res chain seq x y z
N MET A 1 -36.12 -85.79 -23.84
CA MET A 1 -36.95 -86.31 -24.93
C MET A 1 -37.43 -85.10 -25.72
N LEU A 2 -36.85 -84.90 -26.93
CA LEU A 2 -37.36 -84.12 -28.07
C LEU A 2 -37.53 -82.59 -27.87
N GLU A 3 -37.24 -81.68 -28.79
CA GLU A 3 -36.52 -81.63 -30.07
C GLU A 3 -36.55 -80.14 -30.51
N ARG A 4 -35.53 -79.70 -31.26
CA ARG A 4 -35.58 -78.76 -32.40
C ARG A 4 -36.12 -77.33 -32.19
N TRP A 5 -35.28 -76.30 -32.34
CA TRP A 5 -34.93 -75.67 -33.64
C TRP A 5 -36.17 -75.21 -34.44
N THR A 6 -36.42 -73.90 -34.52
CA THR A 6 -35.98 -73.01 -35.63
C THR A 6 -36.62 -71.62 -35.53
N ASP A 7 -35.77 -70.60 -35.67
CA ASP A 7 -35.92 -69.35 -36.43
C ASP A 7 -37.31 -68.77 -36.75
N ARG A 8 -37.50 -67.48 -36.42
CA ARG A 8 -37.23 -66.37 -37.37
C ARG A 8 -37.64 -65.01 -36.78
N LEU A 9 -36.66 -64.09 -36.83
CA LEU A 9 -36.77 -62.69 -37.25
C LEU A 9 -38.09 -61.94 -36.94
N SER A 10 -38.01 -60.87 -36.15
CA SER A 10 -37.54 -59.57 -36.64
C SER A 10 -37.74 -58.46 -35.61
N ARG A 11 -36.76 -57.55 -35.53
CA ARG A 11 -36.92 -56.09 -35.40
C ARG A 11 -37.80 -55.62 -34.22
N SER A 12 -37.28 -55.04 -33.15
CA SER A 12 -36.40 -53.88 -33.13
C SER A 12 -36.12 -53.46 -31.67
N LEU A 13 -34.90 -52.99 -31.42
CA LEU A 13 -34.47 -52.09 -30.33
C LEU A 13 -34.35 -52.68 -28.90
N LEU A 14 -33.23 -53.36 -28.65
CA LEU A 14 -32.49 -53.33 -27.36
C LEU A 14 -31.69 -52.01 -27.26
N PRO A 15 -31.04 -51.64 -26.12
CA PRO A 15 -30.90 -52.36 -24.84
C PRO A 15 -31.24 -51.50 -23.59
N LEU A 16 -31.75 -52.09 -22.51
CA LEU A 16 -31.00 -52.62 -21.35
C LEU A 16 -30.50 -51.54 -20.38
N PHE A 17 -31.26 -51.39 -19.29
CA PHE A 17 -30.81 -50.86 -18.00
C PHE A 17 -29.54 -51.60 -17.54
N ALA A 18 -28.41 -50.89 -17.50
CA ALA A 18 -27.21 -51.33 -16.80
C ALA A 18 -26.82 -50.26 -15.78
N LEU A 19 -27.06 -50.61 -14.52
CA LEU A 19 -26.60 -49.92 -13.32
C LEU A 19 -25.06 -49.91 -13.32
N VAL A 20 -24.44 -48.74 -13.49
CA VAL A 20 -23.00 -48.54 -13.30
C VAL A 20 -22.80 -47.53 -12.19
N ALA A 21 -22.22 -48.00 -11.09
CA ALA A 21 -21.66 -47.17 -10.02
C ALA A 21 -20.47 -46.39 -10.60
N LEU A 22 -20.56 -45.05 -10.57
CA LEU A 22 -19.47 -44.16 -10.96
C LEU A 22 -18.67 -43.79 -9.69
N PRO A 23 -17.33 -43.93 -9.67
CA PRO A 23 -16.54 -43.36 -8.59
C PRO A 23 -16.61 -41.84 -8.68
N MET A 24 -16.98 -41.17 -7.57
CA MET A 24 -16.77 -39.73 -7.42
C MET A 24 -15.26 -39.46 -7.45
N ILE A 25 -14.76 -39.11 -8.63
CA ILE A 25 -13.52 -38.36 -8.75
C ILE A 25 -13.89 -36.95 -8.26
N ILE A 26 -13.53 -36.64 -7.01
CA ILE A 26 -13.48 -35.26 -6.54
C ILE A 26 -12.34 -34.61 -7.35
N SER A 27 -12.68 -34.04 -8.50
CA SER A 27 -11.83 -33.06 -9.15
C SER A 27 -11.85 -31.82 -8.27
N GLY A 28 -10.97 -31.80 -7.26
CA GLY A 28 -10.59 -30.55 -6.63
C GLY A 28 -9.94 -29.70 -7.70
N GLN A 29 -10.70 -28.77 -8.27
CA GLN A 29 -10.09 -27.67 -8.98
C GLN A 29 -9.17 -26.98 -7.96
N PRO A 30 -7.87 -26.79 -8.25
CA PRO A 30 -7.09 -25.85 -7.47
C PRO A 30 -7.83 -24.51 -7.52
N ALA A 31 -8.09 -23.92 -6.36
CA ALA A 31 -8.66 -22.59 -6.26
C ALA A 31 -7.87 -21.69 -7.22
N GLY A 32 -8.57 -21.11 -8.20
CA GLY A 32 -7.98 -20.18 -9.14
C GLY A 32 -7.26 -19.11 -8.34
N SER A 33 -5.96 -18.96 -8.59
CA SER A 33 -5.24 -17.75 -8.23
C SER A 33 -5.86 -16.65 -9.08
N ASP A 34 -6.83 -15.91 -8.53
CA ASP A 34 -7.23 -14.63 -9.09
C ASP A 34 -5.97 -13.76 -9.07
N GLU A 35 -5.27 -13.73 -10.21
CA GLU A 35 -4.09 -12.92 -10.41
C GLU A 35 -4.55 -11.46 -10.35
N ILE A 36 -4.19 -10.77 -9.27
CA ILE A 36 -4.54 -9.35 -9.10
C ILE A 36 -3.66 -8.56 -10.08
N ASP A 37 -4.28 -7.92 -11.07
CA ASP A 37 -3.55 -7.05 -11.99
C ASP A 37 -2.93 -5.89 -11.20
N SER A 38 -1.60 -5.77 -11.32
CA SER A 38 -0.83 -4.73 -10.63
C SER A 38 -1.11 -3.33 -11.15
N ALA A 39 -1.66 -3.19 -12.36
CA ALA A 39 -1.95 -1.89 -12.97
C ALA A 39 -3.10 -1.15 -12.27
N ASP A 40 -3.97 -1.87 -11.56
CA ASP A 40 -5.16 -1.31 -10.88
C ASP A 40 -4.96 -1.17 -9.36
N LEU A 41 -3.75 -1.37 -8.86
CA LEU A 41 -3.47 -1.29 -7.43
C LEU A 41 -3.35 0.17 -6.96
N GLU A 42 -4.19 0.53 -6.00
CA GLU A 42 -4.07 1.80 -5.26
C GLU A 42 -3.27 1.57 -3.96
N PHE A 43 -2.32 2.45 -3.63
CA PHE A 43 -1.55 2.31 -2.40
C PHE A 43 -1.94 3.29 -1.31
N ILE A 44 -2.59 4.38 -1.68
CA ILE A 44 -3.27 5.32 -0.79
C ILE A 44 -4.61 5.68 -1.41
N ARG A 45 -5.68 5.52 -0.63
CA ARG A 45 -7.03 5.89 -1.09
C ARG A 45 -7.84 6.58 0.00
N LEU A 46 -8.75 7.44 -0.43
CA LEU A 46 -9.77 8.03 0.45
C LEU A 46 -11.10 7.29 0.23
N VAL A 47 -11.53 6.53 1.23
CA VAL A 47 -12.88 5.93 1.24
C VAL A 47 -13.84 6.93 1.87
N ARG A 48 -14.84 7.41 1.12
CA ARG A 48 -15.89 8.27 1.65
C ARG A 48 -16.99 7.44 2.31
N ASP A 49 -17.33 7.80 3.54
CA ASP A 49 -18.42 7.23 4.33
C ASP A 49 -19.64 8.18 4.41
N GLY A 50 -19.52 9.36 3.81
CA GLY A 50 -20.52 10.43 3.73
C GLY A 50 -19.91 11.69 3.11
N GLU A 51 -20.70 12.76 2.97
CA GLU A 51 -20.21 14.03 2.40
C GLU A 51 -19.03 14.60 3.21
N ASP A 52 -19.20 14.64 4.53
CA ASP A 52 -18.18 15.09 5.49
C ASP A 52 -17.56 13.94 6.27
N SER A 53 -17.52 12.71 5.74
CA SER A 53 -17.05 11.54 6.49
C SER A 53 -16.23 10.61 5.61
N GLY A 54 -15.15 10.05 6.15
CA GLY A 54 -14.31 9.14 5.39
C GLY A 54 -13.10 8.63 6.13
N ARG A 55 -12.32 7.80 5.44
CA ARG A 55 -11.10 7.16 5.93
C ARG A 55 -10.01 7.25 4.88
N LEU A 56 -8.87 7.81 5.24
CA LEU A 56 -7.65 7.65 4.45
C LEU A 56 -7.09 6.27 4.77
N GLN A 57 -6.86 5.46 3.75
CA GLN A 57 -6.33 4.11 3.88
C GLN A 57 -5.04 3.95 3.10
N THR A 58 -4.13 3.15 3.64
CA THR A 58 -2.90 2.72 2.96
C THR A 58 -2.95 1.22 2.71
N ALA A 59 -2.34 0.78 1.62
CA ALA A 59 -2.32 -0.62 1.25
C ALA A 59 -1.28 -1.44 2.03
N VAL A 60 -1.63 -2.70 2.30
CA VAL A 60 -0.71 -3.78 2.65
C VAL A 60 -0.81 -4.84 1.57
N THR A 61 0.26 -4.99 0.79
CA THR A 61 0.30 -5.90 -0.36
C THR A 61 1.25 -7.04 -0.08
N THR A 62 0.78 -8.27 -0.16
CA THR A 62 1.63 -9.46 -0.03
C THR A 62 1.90 -10.02 -1.42
N LEU A 63 3.18 -10.15 -1.74
CA LEU A 63 3.68 -10.83 -2.92
C LEU A 63 4.35 -12.14 -2.51
N THR A 64 4.28 -13.17 -3.36
CA THR A 64 4.84 -14.51 -3.09
C THR A 64 5.46 -15.06 -4.36
N ASN A 65 6.65 -15.64 -4.26
CA ASN A 65 7.31 -16.33 -5.37
C ASN A 65 7.05 -17.84 -5.35
N ASP A 66 7.52 -18.55 -6.37
CA ASP A 66 7.33 -20.00 -6.53
C ASP A 66 7.99 -20.83 -5.43
N GLU A 67 9.01 -20.29 -4.76
CA GLU A 67 9.68 -20.90 -3.61
C GLU A 67 8.91 -20.72 -2.29
N GLY A 68 7.77 -20.01 -2.32
CA GLY A 68 6.96 -19.70 -1.15
C GLY A 68 7.62 -18.69 -0.21
N GLN A 69 8.56 -17.88 -0.68
CA GLN A 69 9.02 -16.68 0.03
C GLN A 69 7.99 -15.56 -0.18
N GLN A 70 7.91 -14.65 0.79
CA GLN A 70 6.91 -13.60 0.85
C GLN A 70 7.54 -12.24 1.07
N VAL A 71 7.11 -11.28 0.25
CA VAL A 71 7.41 -9.86 0.44
C VAL A 71 6.11 -9.13 0.77
N VAL A 72 6.08 -8.42 1.89
CA VAL A 72 4.92 -7.66 2.33
C VAL A 72 5.22 -6.17 2.23
N LEU A 73 4.59 -5.49 1.29
CA LEU A 73 4.72 -4.05 1.12
C LEU A 73 3.72 -3.35 2.03
N TYR A 74 4.22 -2.55 2.97
CA TYR A 74 3.45 -1.69 3.85
C TYR A 74 3.54 -0.25 3.34
N SER A 75 2.53 0.16 2.56
CA SER A 75 2.36 1.55 2.14
C SER A 75 2.12 2.43 3.36
N ALA A 76 2.79 3.57 3.42
CA ALA A 76 2.74 4.44 4.58
C ALA A 76 2.44 5.90 4.26
N VAL A 77 1.85 6.57 5.24
CA VAL A 77 1.84 8.03 5.37
C VAL A 77 2.69 8.43 6.57
N HIS A 78 3.46 9.51 6.43
CA HIS A 78 4.38 9.98 7.47
C HIS A 78 3.68 10.62 8.68
N ILE A 79 2.38 10.92 8.54
CA ILE A 79 1.52 11.42 9.61
C ILE A 79 0.25 10.56 9.62
N GLY A 80 -0.18 10.07 10.78
CA GLY A 80 -1.26 9.08 10.89
C GLY A 80 -1.86 9.00 12.29
N ASP A 81 -3.02 8.34 12.43
CA ASP A 81 -3.60 8.14 13.76
C ASP A 81 -2.71 7.18 14.58
N ALA A 82 -2.64 7.38 15.89
CA ALA A 82 -1.81 6.53 16.77
C ALA A 82 -2.13 5.03 16.65
N SER A 83 -3.42 4.70 16.43
CA SER A 83 -3.86 3.31 16.23
C SER A 83 -3.35 2.68 14.95
N TYR A 84 -3.09 3.49 13.92
CA TYR A 84 -2.52 3.04 12.66
C TYR A 84 -1.08 2.57 12.84
N TYR A 85 -0.23 3.38 13.47
CA TYR A 85 1.16 2.98 13.73
C TYR A 85 1.25 1.78 14.67
N ARG A 86 0.39 1.70 15.70
CA ARG A 86 0.29 0.47 16.53
C ARG A 86 -0.14 -0.76 15.73
N ALA A 87 -1.00 -0.61 14.73
CA ALA A 87 -1.41 -1.73 13.88
C ALA A 87 -0.25 -2.19 13.00
N LEU A 88 0.45 -1.26 12.34
CA LEU A 88 1.65 -1.56 11.57
C LEU A 88 2.73 -2.25 12.42
N GLN A 89 3.02 -1.72 13.62
CA GLN A 89 4.02 -2.32 14.51
C GLN A 89 3.69 -3.78 14.85
N ARG A 90 2.41 -4.14 15.03
CA ARG A 90 2.00 -5.53 15.23
C ARG A 90 2.23 -6.39 13.99
N GLU A 91 1.89 -5.88 12.81
CA GLU A 91 2.10 -6.59 11.54
C GLU A 91 3.59 -6.87 11.29
N PHE A 92 4.46 -5.92 11.63
CA PHE A 92 5.92 -6.04 11.52
C PHE A 92 6.50 -7.21 12.33
N THR A 93 5.84 -7.62 13.42
CA THR A 93 6.28 -8.79 14.21
C THR A 93 6.11 -10.12 13.48
N THR A 94 5.30 -10.14 12.41
CA THR A 94 5.09 -11.33 11.57
C THR A 94 6.18 -11.51 10.51
N CYS A 95 7.08 -10.53 10.36
CA CYS A 95 8.14 -10.54 9.37
C CYS A 95 9.49 -10.88 10.01
N ASP A 96 10.27 -11.71 9.32
CA ASP A 96 11.64 -12.04 9.70
C ASP A 96 12.51 -10.77 9.67
N ALA A 97 12.31 -9.90 8.67
CA ALA A 97 12.91 -8.57 8.55
C ALA A 97 11.85 -7.54 8.14
N VAL A 98 12.05 -6.29 8.52
CA VAL A 98 11.35 -5.13 7.98
C VAL A 98 12.36 -4.13 7.44
N LEU A 99 12.41 -4.00 6.11
CA LEU A 99 13.20 -3.03 5.38
C LEU A 99 12.51 -1.68 5.46
N TYR A 100 13.16 -0.66 6.02
CA TYR A 100 12.52 0.63 6.23
C TYR A 100 13.17 1.78 5.48
N GLU A 101 12.31 2.70 5.05
CA GLU A 101 12.64 3.98 4.44
C GLU A 101 13.16 4.97 5.50
N LEU A 102 14.39 5.47 5.31
CA LEU A 102 14.93 6.63 6.01
C LEU A 102 16.26 7.05 5.39
N ILE A 103 16.36 8.27 4.86
CA ILE A 103 17.67 8.80 4.44
C ILE A 103 18.50 9.09 5.70
N ALA A 104 19.49 8.24 5.98
CA ALA A 104 20.31 8.30 7.18
C ALA A 104 21.68 7.62 6.94
N GLN A 105 22.67 7.93 7.80
CA GLN A 105 23.93 7.18 7.75
C GLN A 105 23.70 5.71 8.09
N LYS A 106 24.49 4.82 7.50
CA LYS A 106 24.38 3.38 7.74
C LYS A 106 24.53 3.07 9.23
N GLY A 107 23.58 2.33 9.79
CA GLY A 107 23.57 1.94 11.20
C GLY A 107 22.97 2.97 12.16
N LEU A 108 22.62 4.17 11.69
CA LEU A 108 21.78 5.07 12.47
C LEU A 108 20.33 4.60 12.42
N ARG A 109 19.74 4.43 13.61
CA ARG A 109 18.31 4.22 13.78
C ARG A 109 17.70 5.49 14.35
N PRO A 110 16.49 5.88 13.92
CA PRO A 110 15.83 7.04 14.51
C PRO A 110 15.49 6.72 15.97
N GLU A 111 15.92 7.56 16.91
CA GLU A 111 15.45 7.46 18.29
C GLU A 111 14.09 8.17 18.43
N PRO A 112 13.13 7.59 19.18
CA PRO A 112 11.87 8.25 19.49
C PRO A 112 12.12 9.62 20.14
N GLY A 113 11.68 10.68 19.49
CA GLY A 113 11.87 12.05 19.97
C GLY A 113 13.28 12.64 19.75
N GLU A 114 14.19 11.98 19.02
CA GLU A 114 15.39 12.63 18.48
C GLU A 114 14.96 13.65 17.42
N ARG A 115 15.07 14.93 17.80
CA ARG A 115 14.45 16.03 17.08
C ARG A 115 15.43 16.63 16.09
N ALA A 116 15.10 16.56 14.81
CA ALA A 116 15.62 17.54 13.85
C ALA A 116 15.29 18.96 14.38
N ARG A 117 16.30 19.85 14.41
CA ARG A 117 16.11 21.27 14.76
C ARG A 117 15.87 22.04 13.46
N GLY A 118 14.73 22.73 13.33
CA GLY A 118 14.45 23.54 12.13
C GLY A 118 12.98 23.91 11.95
N LEU A 119 12.71 24.69 10.89
CA LEU A 119 11.37 25.15 10.51
C LEU A 119 10.43 23.99 10.13
N ILE A 120 10.98 22.92 9.54
CA ILE A 120 10.24 21.70 9.18
C ILE A 120 9.62 21.06 10.42
N THR A 121 10.38 20.95 11.51
CA THR A 121 9.91 20.40 12.79
C THR A 121 8.79 21.24 13.42
N ILE A 122 8.81 22.56 13.24
CA ILE A 122 7.75 23.46 13.73
C ILE A 122 6.46 23.21 12.94
N PHE A 123 6.57 23.16 11.61
CA PHE A 123 5.44 22.88 10.72
C PHE A 123 4.84 21.49 10.98
N GLN A 124 5.70 20.50 11.17
CA GLN A 124 5.31 19.15 11.57
C GLN A 124 4.45 19.18 12.85
N ARG A 125 4.94 19.81 13.93
CA ARG A 125 4.17 19.92 15.19
C ARG A 125 2.85 20.65 15.02
N PHE A 126 2.80 21.67 14.17
CA PHE A 126 1.57 22.38 13.85
C PHE A 126 0.55 21.41 13.23
N LEU A 127 0.94 20.64 12.20
CA LEU A 127 0.06 19.66 11.56
C LEU A 127 -0.44 18.59 12.53
N GLN A 128 0.46 18.02 13.34
CA GLN A 128 0.08 17.02 14.34
C GLN A 128 -0.98 17.56 15.32
N ARG A 129 -0.83 18.79 15.80
CA ARG A 129 -1.80 19.40 16.72
C ARG A 129 -3.09 19.80 16.03
N ALA A 130 -3.00 20.41 14.84
CA ALA A 130 -4.15 20.86 14.08
C ALA A 130 -5.03 19.69 13.63
N LEU A 131 -4.42 18.55 13.31
CA LEU A 131 -5.11 17.37 12.80
C LEU A 131 -5.34 16.30 13.88
N ALA A 132 -4.74 16.41 15.07
CA ALA A 132 -4.70 15.35 16.08
C ALA A 132 -4.18 14.02 15.48
N LEU A 133 -2.96 14.05 14.95
CA LEU A 133 -2.24 12.92 14.36
C LEU A 133 -0.86 12.76 14.99
N GLU A 134 -0.18 11.64 14.76
CA GLU A 134 1.20 11.38 15.16
C GLU A 134 2.13 11.33 13.94
N PHE A 135 3.42 11.59 14.15
CA PHE A 135 4.44 11.34 13.13
C PHE A 135 4.89 9.89 13.17
N GLN A 136 5.19 9.33 12.01
CA GLN A 136 5.67 7.96 11.85
C GLN A 136 6.90 7.66 12.73
N LEU A 137 7.86 8.59 12.79
CA LEU A 137 9.08 8.42 13.60
C LEU A 137 8.81 8.43 15.11
N ASP A 138 7.69 8.98 15.55
CA ASP A 138 7.27 8.93 16.97
C ASP A 138 6.37 7.71 17.25
N GLY A 139 5.60 7.25 16.24
CA GLY A 139 4.60 6.19 16.38
C GLY A 139 5.12 4.76 16.13
N ILE A 140 6.27 4.61 15.45
CA ILE A 140 6.91 3.33 15.14
C ILE A 140 8.21 3.20 15.94
N ASP A 141 8.42 2.04 16.55
CA ASP A 141 9.65 1.69 17.24
C ASP A 141 10.62 1.01 16.27
N TYR A 142 11.61 1.76 15.80
CA TYR A 142 12.68 1.29 14.90
C TYR A 142 13.83 0.59 15.65
N SER A 143 13.82 0.59 16.98
CA SER A 143 14.90 -0.02 17.78
C SER A 143 14.85 -1.54 17.78
N VAL A 144 13.72 -2.13 17.39
CA VAL A 144 13.53 -3.58 17.35
C VAL A 144 14.52 -4.27 16.40
N ALA A 145 14.89 -5.51 16.71
CA ALA A 145 15.99 -6.21 16.05
C ALA A 145 15.72 -6.54 14.57
N ASN A 146 14.46 -6.78 14.20
CA ASN A 146 14.09 -7.18 12.84
C ASN A 146 14.02 -5.99 11.86
N PHE A 147 14.21 -4.75 12.30
CA PHE A 147 14.28 -3.60 11.39
C PHE A 147 15.66 -3.47 10.74
N VAL A 148 15.67 -3.42 9.41
CA VAL A 148 16.88 -3.32 8.59
C VAL A 148 16.79 -2.04 7.77
N HIS A 149 17.80 -1.18 7.87
CA HIS A 149 17.87 0.03 7.06
C HIS A 149 18.09 -0.35 5.60
N ALA A 150 17.22 0.15 4.71
CA ALA A 150 17.20 -0.27 3.31
C ALA A 150 17.16 0.91 2.34
N ASP A 151 17.72 2.05 2.75
CA ASP A 151 17.62 3.31 2.01
C ASP A 151 19.00 3.98 1.86
N MET A 152 19.04 5.10 1.15
CA MET A 152 20.25 5.85 0.88
C MET A 152 20.82 6.57 2.10
N THR A 153 22.13 6.79 2.09
CA THR A 153 22.75 7.84 2.91
C THR A 153 22.46 9.23 2.32
N PRO A 154 22.58 10.31 3.12
CA PRO A 154 22.45 11.67 2.60
C PRO A 154 23.36 11.98 1.41
N GLU A 155 24.59 11.46 1.42
CA GLU A 155 25.56 11.66 0.35
C GLU A 155 25.19 10.87 -0.92
N GLN A 156 24.68 9.65 -0.77
CA GLN A 156 24.18 8.87 -1.91
C GLN A 156 22.97 9.56 -2.55
N PHE A 157 22.05 10.07 -1.72
CA PHE A 157 20.88 10.80 -2.19
C PHE A 157 21.25 12.09 -2.91
N ALA A 158 22.15 12.91 -2.34
CA ALA A 158 22.61 14.13 -2.98
C ALA A 158 23.29 13.87 -4.33
N ARG A 159 24.10 12.82 -4.44
CA ARG A 159 24.73 12.42 -5.73
C ARG A 159 23.70 11.94 -6.75
N SER A 160 22.67 11.21 -6.31
CA SER A 160 21.57 10.78 -7.18
C SER A 160 20.81 11.98 -7.74
N GLN A 161 20.47 12.96 -6.91
CA GLN A 161 19.84 14.21 -7.34
C GLN A 161 20.71 14.98 -8.34
N GLU A 162 22.00 15.14 -8.06
CA GLU A 162 22.95 15.81 -8.95
C GLU A 162 23.04 15.10 -10.32
N LYS A 163 23.19 13.77 -10.31
CA LYS A 163 23.27 12.95 -11.53
C LYS A 163 22.02 13.08 -12.40
N ARG A 164 20.85 13.23 -11.77
CA ARG A 164 19.55 13.40 -12.45
C ARG A 164 19.26 14.85 -12.84
N GLY A 165 20.09 15.82 -12.44
CA GLY A 165 19.81 17.25 -12.63
C GLY A 165 18.61 17.75 -11.81
N GLU A 166 18.26 17.02 -10.74
CA GLU A 166 17.20 17.38 -9.82
C GLU A 166 17.70 18.45 -8.85
N SER A 167 17.44 19.71 -9.17
CA SER A 167 17.68 20.84 -8.28
C SER A 167 16.38 21.34 -7.67
N LEU A 168 16.46 22.09 -6.57
CA LEU A 168 15.29 22.76 -5.99
C LEU A 168 14.58 23.65 -7.02
N LEU A 169 15.33 24.33 -7.89
CA LEU A 169 14.75 25.14 -8.97
C LEU A 169 13.99 24.28 -9.99
N THR A 170 14.58 23.14 -10.39
CA THR A 170 13.93 22.18 -11.29
C THR A 170 12.64 21.63 -10.67
N MET A 171 12.66 21.28 -9.39
CA MET A 171 11.47 20.81 -8.65
C MET A 171 10.40 21.90 -8.54
N MET A 172 10.79 23.15 -8.25
CA MET A 172 9.85 24.28 -8.21
C MET A 172 9.19 24.47 -9.57
N PHE A 173 9.97 24.45 -10.65
CA PHE A 173 9.43 24.54 -12.02
C PHE A 173 8.45 23.40 -12.34
N ARG A 174 8.82 22.15 -12.04
CA ARG A 174 7.93 20.98 -12.22
C ARG A 174 6.65 21.11 -11.39
N SER A 175 6.74 21.56 -10.14
CA SER A 175 5.57 21.76 -9.28
C SER A 175 4.61 22.81 -9.84
N TYR A 176 5.15 23.90 -10.39
CA TYR A 176 4.35 24.95 -11.04
C TYR A 176 3.66 24.40 -12.29
N MET A 177 4.38 23.66 -13.13
CA MET A 177 3.81 23.05 -14.33
C MET A 177 2.73 22.01 -14.01
N ALA A 178 2.94 21.17 -13.00
CA ALA A 178 1.94 20.20 -12.54
C ALA A 178 0.69 20.89 -11.99
N ALA A 179 0.85 21.96 -11.21
CA ALA A 179 -0.27 22.76 -10.72
C ALA A 179 -1.05 23.42 -11.88
N PHE A 180 -0.34 24.02 -12.83
CA PHE A 180 -0.93 24.63 -14.03
C PHE A 180 -1.69 23.60 -14.89
N GLN A 181 -1.13 22.41 -15.10
CA GLN A 181 -1.79 21.35 -15.86
C GLN A 181 -3.06 20.86 -15.19
N ARG A 182 -3.06 20.71 -13.85
CA ARG A 182 -4.26 20.34 -13.09
C ARG A 182 -5.39 21.36 -13.25
N GLU A 183 -5.04 22.64 -13.21
CA GLU A 183 -5.98 23.74 -13.41
C GLU A 183 -6.63 23.69 -14.80
N LEU A 184 -5.83 23.48 -15.85
CA LEU A 184 -6.34 23.31 -17.21
C LEU A 184 -7.22 22.07 -17.40
N SER A 185 -6.94 21.00 -16.66
CA SER A 185 -7.65 19.72 -16.78
C SER A 185 -8.97 19.67 -16.00
N GLY A 186 -9.36 20.76 -15.34
CA GLY A 186 -10.53 20.78 -14.45
C GLY A 186 -10.37 19.96 -13.17
N ASN A 187 -9.17 19.39 -12.93
CA ASN A 187 -8.81 18.60 -11.76
C ASN A 187 -8.10 19.49 -10.73
N GLY A 188 -8.70 20.65 -10.44
CA GLY A 188 -8.17 21.64 -9.50
C GLY A 188 -7.97 21.06 -8.10
N SER A 189 -7.09 21.66 -7.31
CA SER A 189 -6.85 21.21 -5.93
C SER A 189 -8.15 21.26 -5.13
N SER A 190 -8.40 20.22 -4.34
CA SER A 190 -9.52 20.17 -3.39
C SER A 190 -9.36 21.20 -2.27
N MET A 191 -8.16 21.74 -2.05
CA MET A 191 -7.88 22.86 -1.14
C MET A 191 -8.27 24.22 -1.75
N THR A 192 -9.57 24.45 -1.98
CA THR A 192 -10.07 25.77 -2.38
C THR A 192 -10.21 26.71 -1.17
N PRO A 193 -10.18 28.05 -1.36
CA PRO A 193 -10.42 29.00 -0.28
C PRO A 193 -11.74 28.77 0.46
N ASP A 194 -12.80 28.40 -0.27
CA ASP A 194 -14.11 28.05 0.29
C ASP A 194 -14.05 26.77 1.14
N ALA A 195 -13.38 25.72 0.66
CA ALA A 195 -13.24 24.47 1.40
C ALA A 195 -12.44 24.67 2.69
N LEU A 196 -11.37 25.48 2.64
CA LEU A 196 -10.60 25.88 3.82
C LEU A 196 -11.46 26.66 4.82
N PHE A 197 -12.21 27.65 4.34
CA PHE A 197 -13.11 28.44 5.18
C PHE A 197 -14.13 27.55 5.90
N ARG A 198 -14.82 26.67 5.17
CA ARG A 198 -15.75 25.69 5.75
C ARG A 198 -15.08 24.77 6.77
N ALA A 199 -13.86 24.30 6.50
CA ALA A 199 -13.12 23.47 7.44
C ALA A 199 -12.77 24.21 8.74
N PHE A 200 -12.42 25.50 8.67
CA PHE A 200 -12.15 26.33 9.85
C PHE A 200 -13.41 26.71 10.64
N GLU A 201 -14.57 26.83 9.99
CA GLU A 201 -15.84 27.10 10.66
C GLU A 201 -16.48 25.85 11.28
N SER A 202 -16.05 24.65 10.88
CA SER A 202 -16.55 23.38 11.44
C SER A 202 -16.44 23.32 12.97
N LYS A 203 -17.46 22.72 13.61
CA LYS A 203 -17.43 22.40 15.05
C LYS A 203 -16.27 21.45 15.40
N ASP A 204 -15.90 20.59 14.46
CA ASP A 204 -14.76 19.68 14.56
C ASP A 204 -13.76 20.00 13.44
N ARG A 205 -12.98 21.07 13.68
CA ARG A 205 -12.00 21.61 12.73
C ARG A 205 -10.93 20.61 12.36
N ALA A 206 -10.43 19.85 13.34
CA ALA A 206 -9.37 18.88 13.13
C ALA A 206 -9.83 17.79 12.15
N ARG A 207 -11.05 17.27 12.34
CA ARG A 207 -11.65 16.28 11.44
C ARG A 207 -11.93 16.84 10.04
N ALA A 208 -12.44 18.07 9.94
CA ALA A 208 -12.71 18.70 8.66
C ALA A 208 -11.41 18.96 7.86
N LEU A 209 -10.37 19.48 8.51
CA LEU A 209 -9.05 19.66 7.92
C LEU A 209 -8.40 18.31 7.54
N LYS A 210 -8.55 17.28 8.38
CA LYS A 210 -8.12 15.90 8.07
C LYS A 210 -8.77 15.40 6.77
N LEU A 211 -10.08 15.55 6.63
CA LEU A 211 -10.81 15.07 5.44
C LEU A 211 -10.39 15.83 4.18
N LEU A 212 -10.21 17.14 4.27
CA LEU A 212 -9.72 17.97 3.17
C LEU A 212 -8.32 17.53 2.71
N LEU A 213 -7.38 17.42 3.66
CA LEU A 213 -6.00 17.00 3.36
C LEU A 213 -5.92 15.54 2.89
N ALA A 214 -6.78 14.66 3.39
CA ALA A 214 -6.84 13.26 2.95
C ALA A 214 -7.16 13.15 1.45
N GLY A 215 -7.99 14.06 0.90
CA GLY A 215 -8.30 14.10 -0.53
C GLY A 215 -7.11 14.51 -1.41
N GLU A 216 -6.20 15.35 -0.89
CA GLU A 216 -4.95 15.65 -1.60
C GLU A 216 -3.94 14.50 -1.45
N LEU A 217 -3.86 13.88 -0.27
CA LEU A 217 -2.96 12.76 -0.04
C LEU A 217 -3.33 11.52 -0.86
N SER A 218 -4.61 11.26 -1.14
CA SER A 218 -5.01 10.17 -2.04
C SER A 218 -4.60 10.41 -3.50
N GLN A 219 -4.17 11.63 -3.86
CA GLN A 219 -3.67 11.96 -5.20
C GLN A 219 -2.14 12.01 -5.24
N ILE A 220 -1.45 11.66 -4.15
CA ILE A 220 -0.01 11.83 -4.03
C ILE A 220 0.79 11.05 -5.09
N GLU A 221 0.30 9.89 -5.52
CA GLU A 221 0.97 9.09 -6.56
C GLU A 221 1.01 9.82 -7.90
N SER A 222 -0.14 10.36 -8.34
CA SER A 222 -0.21 11.18 -9.56
C SER A 222 0.62 12.46 -9.45
N LEU A 223 0.61 13.08 -8.26
CA LEU A 223 1.44 14.26 -8.01
C LEU A 223 2.93 13.92 -8.08
N MET A 224 3.36 12.80 -7.50
CA MET A 224 4.75 12.35 -7.49
C MET A 224 5.25 11.95 -8.88
N ALA A 225 4.40 11.31 -9.70
CA ALA A 225 4.73 11.03 -11.10
C ALA A 225 5.06 12.30 -11.91
N GLY A 226 4.45 13.44 -11.56
CA GLY A 226 4.78 14.74 -12.18
C GLY A 226 6.17 15.29 -11.81
N PHE A 227 6.82 14.74 -10.80
CA PHE A 227 8.18 15.11 -10.40
C PHE A 227 9.26 14.27 -11.06
N ASP A 228 8.90 13.18 -11.74
CA ASP A 228 9.86 12.31 -12.41
C ASP A 228 10.61 13.05 -13.52
N GLY A 229 11.80 12.53 -13.83
CA GLY A 229 12.63 12.97 -14.93
C GLY A 229 11.98 12.68 -16.29
N PRO A 230 12.60 13.14 -17.39
CA PRO A 230 12.16 12.80 -18.75
C PRO A 230 12.14 11.28 -19.02
N ASP A 231 12.88 10.51 -18.23
CA ASP A 231 12.95 9.05 -18.25
C ASP A 231 11.84 8.37 -17.41
N GLY A 232 10.98 9.14 -16.73
CA GLY A 232 9.96 8.62 -15.83
C GLY A 232 10.51 8.09 -14.51
N GLU A 233 11.73 8.47 -14.14
CA GLU A 233 12.39 8.07 -12.90
C GLU A 233 12.79 9.29 -12.06
N SER A 234 12.93 9.11 -10.74
CA SER A 234 13.40 10.17 -9.82
C SER A 234 14.40 9.67 -8.78
N ALA A 235 15.20 10.59 -8.23
CA ALA A 235 16.06 10.29 -7.08
C ALA A 235 15.22 9.95 -5.84
N ILE A 236 14.07 10.61 -5.71
CA ILE A 236 13.16 10.51 -4.56
C ILE A 236 12.51 9.13 -4.46
N VAL A 237 12.19 8.51 -5.59
CA VAL A 237 11.51 7.20 -5.61
C VAL A 237 12.44 6.12 -6.18
N THR A 238 12.76 6.23 -7.45
CA THR A 238 13.35 5.13 -8.22
C THR A 238 14.71 4.70 -7.67
N ASP A 239 15.61 5.66 -7.42
CA ASP A 239 16.97 5.30 -6.99
C ASP A 239 16.97 4.77 -5.55
N ARG A 240 16.09 5.29 -4.68
CA ARG A 240 15.93 4.78 -3.31
C ARG A 240 15.34 3.38 -3.29
N ASN A 241 14.37 3.10 -4.16
CA ASN A 241 13.82 1.75 -4.33
C ASN A 241 14.88 0.77 -4.84
N LYS A 242 15.79 1.16 -5.73
CA LYS A 242 16.91 0.31 -6.17
C LYS A 242 17.78 -0.14 -4.98
N VAL A 243 18.06 0.75 -4.01
CA VAL A 243 18.80 0.39 -2.79
C VAL A 243 18.01 -0.61 -1.95
N CYS A 244 16.71 -0.37 -1.76
CA CYS A 244 15.85 -1.28 -1.00
C CYS A 244 15.82 -2.68 -1.60
N ILE A 245 15.74 -2.79 -2.93
CA ILE A 245 15.74 -4.07 -3.64
C ILE A 245 17.07 -4.80 -3.47
N GLY A 246 18.21 -4.11 -3.52
CA GLY A 246 19.49 -4.75 -3.21
C GLY A 246 19.53 -5.35 -1.80
N VAL A 247 19.02 -4.62 -0.80
CA VAL A 247 18.92 -5.15 0.58
C VAL A 247 17.91 -6.29 0.68
N LEU A 248 16.81 -6.25 -0.08
CA LEU A 248 15.85 -7.36 -0.17
C LEU A 248 16.52 -8.63 -0.70
N GLU A 249 17.27 -8.53 -1.79
CA GLU A 249 18.00 -9.66 -2.38
C GLU A 249 19.00 -10.24 -1.38
N ASP A 250 19.77 -9.41 -0.67
CA ASP A 250 20.70 -9.84 0.38
C ASP A 250 19.99 -10.59 1.52
N GLU A 251 18.85 -10.06 1.99
CA GLU A 251 18.08 -10.67 3.08
C GLU A 251 17.40 -12.00 2.67
N LEU A 252 16.99 -12.12 1.41
CA LEU A 252 16.45 -13.37 0.85
C LEU A 252 17.56 -14.41 0.63
N ALA A 253 18.62 -14.04 -0.08
CA ALA A 253 19.65 -14.97 -0.56
C ALA A 253 20.71 -15.29 0.50
N GLU A 254 21.25 -14.29 1.20
CA GLU A 254 22.34 -14.49 2.15
C GLU A 254 21.86 -14.85 3.56
N LYS A 255 20.74 -14.25 3.99
CA LYS A 255 20.18 -14.48 5.33
C LYS A 255 19.10 -15.56 5.36
N GLY A 256 18.62 -15.99 4.19
CA GLY A 256 17.61 -17.05 4.07
C GLY A 256 16.26 -16.68 4.69
N ARG A 257 15.96 -15.39 4.86
CA ARG A 257 14.67 -14.95 5.40
C ARG A 257 13.56 -15.26 4.40
N ARG A 258 12.39 -15.60 4.91
CA ARG A 258 11.28 -16.08 4.08
C ARG A 258 10.13 -15.09 4.02
N ARG A 259 9.93 -14.26 5.05
CA ARG A 259 8.88 -13.25 5.08
C ARG A 259 9.45 -11.89 5.42
N ILE A 260 9.63 -11.05 4.41
CA ILE A 260 10.27 -9.73 4.54
C ILE A 260 9.22 -8.64 4.33
N GLY A 261 9.13 -7.70 5.28
CA GLY A 261 8.35 -6.49 5.15
C GLY A 261 9.14 -5.37 4.48
N ILE A 262 8.51 -4.55 3.64
CA ILE A 262 9.07 -3.30 3.12
C ILE A 262 8.15 -2.17 3.55
N PHE A 263 8.66 -1.25 4.38
CA PHE A 263 7.91 -0.16 4.98
C PHE A 263 8.36 1.19 4.41
N TYR A 264 7.61 1.69 3.43
CA TYR A 264 7.92 2.86 2.61
C TYR A 264 6.67 3.73 2.39
N GLY A 265 6.85 5.01 2.06
CA GLY A 265 5.78 5.93 1.70
C GLY A 265 5.01 5.44 0.47
N GLY A 266 3.70 5.72 0.40
CA GLY A 266 2.83 5.19 -0.66
C GLY A 266 3.28 5.51 -2.09
N ALA A 267 3.91 6.68 -2.31
CA ALA A 267 4.45 7.06 -3.62
C ALA A 267 5.55 6.12 -4.14
N HIS A 268 6.22 5.36 -3.27
CA HIS A 268 7.24 4.39 -3.68
C HIS A 268 6.65 3.10 -4.23
N MET A 269 5.39 2.79 -3.89
CA MET A 269 4.83 1.46 -4.05
C MET A 269 4.65 1.02 -5.52
N PRO A 270 4.23 1.88 -6.47
CA PRO A 270 4.09 1.46 -7.87
C PRO A 270 5.41 0.92 -8.46
N ASP A 271 6.50 1.67 -8.31
CA ASP A 271 7.84 1.25 -8.75
C ASP A 271 8.36 0.06 -7.91
N MET A 272 8.11 0.05 -6.59
CA MET A 272 8.53 -1.06 -5.72
C MET A 272 7.87 -2.39 -6.12
N ILE A 273 6.56 -2.40 -6.42
CA ILE A 273 5.88 -3.61 -6.90
C ILE A 273 6.49 -4.09 -8.21
N ALA A 274 6.72 -3.19 -9.17
CA ALA A 274 7.30 -3.57 -10.46
C ALA A 274 8.65 -4.26 -10.28
N ARG A 275 9.50 -3.76 -9.36
CA ARG A 275 10.80 -4.35 -9.03
C ARG A 275 10.67 -5.70 -8.33
N VAL A 276 9.81 -5.82 -7.33
CA VAL A 276 9.61 -7.10 -6.62
C VAL A 276 9.02 -8.16 -7.56
N LYS A 277 8.13 -7.78 -8.48
CA LYS A 277 7.64 -8.67 -9.55
C LYS A 277 8.73 -9.12 -10.50
N ALA A 278 9.68 -8.24 -10.85
CA ALA A 278 10.83 -8.60 -11.68
C ALA A 278 11.75 -9.64 -11.02
N LEU A 279 11.68 -9.81 -9.69
CA LEU A 279 12.34 -10.89 -8.94
C LEU A 279 11.54 -12.21 -8.91
N GLY A 280 10.43 -12.31 -9.66
CA GLY A 280 9.61 -13.53 -9.72
C GLY A 280 8.55 -13.66 -8.62
N PHE A 281 8.20 -12.56 -7.94
CA PHE A 281 7.10 -12.56 -6.97
C PHE A 281 5.78 -12.13 -7.64
N GLU A 282 4.67 -12.74 -7.23
CA GLU A 282 3.34 -12.39 -7.70
C GLU A 282 2.47 -11.85 -6.56
N VAL A 283 1.61 -10.88 -6.86
CA VAL A 283 0.66 -10.34 -5.88
C VAL A 283 -0.35 -11.42 -5.51
N ARG A 284 -0.47 -11.72 -4.21
CA ARG A 284 -1.44 -12.70 -3.68
C ARG A 284 -2.54 -12.05 -2.86
N HIS A 285 -2.21 -11.01 -2.12
CA HIS A 285 -3.17 -10.30 -1.29
C HIS A 285 -2.93 -8.80 -1.35
N HIS A 286 -4.01 -8.04 -1.43
CA HIS A 286 -3.98 -6.59 -1.37
C HIS A 286 -5.13 -6.13 -0.47
N ARG A 287 -4.80 -5.52 0.66
CA ARG A 287 -5.78 -5.07 1.67
C ARG A 287 -5.43 -3.68 2.16
N PHE A 288 -6.36 -3.05 2.87
CA PHE A 288 -6.20 -1.67 3.31
C PHE A 288 -6.23 -1.55 4.82
N LEU A 289 -5.35 -0.71 5.37
CA LEU A 289 -5.34 -0.26 6.75
C LEU A 289 -5.77 1.20 6.82
N THR A 290 -6.65 1.53 7.77
CA THR A 290 -7.04 2.93 8.00
C THR A 290 -5.90 3.69 8.66
N ALA A 291 -5.33 4.65 7.92
CA ALA A 291 -4.33 5.57 8.40
C ALA A 291 -4.97 6.75 9.15
N TRP A 292 -5.99 7.37 8.56
CA TRP A 292 -6.73 8.48 9.16
C TRP A 292 -8.22 8.12 9.24
N ASP A 293 -8.79 8.15 10.44
CA ASP A 293 -10.22 8.04 10.68
C ASP A 293 -10.86 9.43 10.78
N CYS A 294 -11.37 9.91 9.64
CA CYS A 294 -12.03 11.22 9.50
C CYS A 294 -13.55 11.13 9.73
N ARG A 295 -14.07 9.99 10.21
CA ARG A 295 -15.51 9.79 10.39
C ARG A 295 -16.06 10.58 11.57
N SER A 296 -17.32 11.01 11.43
CA SER A 296 -18.06 11.66 12.51
C SER A 296 -18.23 10.72 13.72
N PRO A 297 -18.39 11.23 14.95
CA PRO A 297 -18.71 10.40 16.11
C PRO A 297 -19.94 9.51 15.89
N GLU A 298 -20.95 10.02 15.20
CA GLU A 298 -22.18 9.31 14.84
C GLU A 298 -21.90 8.12 13.91
N ASP A 299 -21.06 8.31 12.88
CA ASP A 299 -20.69 7.24 11.95
C ASP A 299 -19.84 6.16 12.61
N ARG A 300 -18.93 6.56 13.51
CA ARG A 300 -18.15 5.61 14.32
C ARG A 300 -19.05 4.78 15.24
N LYS A 301 -20.06 5.41 15.84
CA LYS A 301 -21.03 4.72 16.69
C LYS A 301 -21.85 3.72 15.88
N ARG A 302 -22.39 4.12 14.73
CA ARG A 302 -23.15 3.24 13.82
C ARG A 302 -22.33 2.03 13.36
N GLU A 303 -21.05 2.19 13.07
CA GLU A 303 -20.19 1.05 12.68
C GLU A 303 -19.94 0.10 13.86
N ARG A 304 -19.76 0.62 15.08
CA ARG A 304 -19.59 -0.23 16.27
C ARG A 304 -20.84 -1.06 16.54
N GLU A 305 -22.02 -0.43 16.51
CA GLU A 305 -23.31 -1.11 16.69
C GLU A 305 -23.51 -2.21 15.64
N LYS A 306 -23.20 -1.94 14.37
CA LYS A 306 -23.24 -2.96 13.30
C LYS A 306 -22.27 -4.12 13.50
N LYS A 307 -21.10 -3.89 14.09
CA LYS A 307 -20.14 -4.98 14.38
C LYS A 307 -20.63 -5.85 15.53
N GLU A 308 -21.28 -5.24 16.53
CA GLU A 308 -21.85 -5.95 17.68
C GLU A 308 -23.11 -6.74 17.30
N GLU A 309 -23.90 -6.29 16.32
CA GLU A 309 -25.07 -7.04 15.80
C GLU A 309 -24.69 -8.25 14.92
N ASN A 310 -23.48 -8.29 14.37
CA ASN A 310 -23.00 -9.36 13.49
C ASN A 310 -22.07 -10.36 14.22
N LEU A 311 -21.98 -10.26 15.55
CA LEU A 311 -21.23 -11.15 16.45
C LEU A 311 -22.18 -12.03 17.26
#